data_AF-A0A537DM82-F1
#
_entry.id   AF-A0A537DM82-F1
#
_cell.length_a   1.000
_cell.length_b   1.000
_cell.length_c   1.000
_cell.angle_alpha   90.00
_cell.angle_beta   90.00
_cell.angle_gamma   90.00
#
_symmetry.space_group_name_H-M   'P 1'
#
loop_
_entity.id
_entity.type
_entity.pdbx_description
1 polymer ?
#
loop_
_entity_poly.entity_id
_entity_poly.type
_entity_poly.pdbx_seq_one_letter_code
_entity_poly.pdbx_strand_id
1 'polypeptide(L)'
;HGGYRIQGKNADSGELLVEDAKSLEEAGVFGIVLEMITEEVARMITKTVSVPTIGIGSGRYCDGQVLVLHDILGLYPRFVPKFAKRYTDLASTIKGAVTEYASEVRRGAFPEEKNVFKMDDAERDKLDLRQKS
;
A
#
# COMPACT_ATOMS: atom_id res chain seq x y z
N HIS A 1 -23.04 -0.98 -9.17
CA HIS A 1 -21.59 -1.13 -8.95
C HIS A 1 -20.89 0.19 -9.29
N GLY A 2 -20.43 0.92 -8.27
CA GLY A 2 -19.71 2.18 -8.43
C GLY A 2 -18.31 1.91 -8.97
N GLY A 3 -18.09 2.15 -10.25
CA GLY A 3 -16.75 2.10 -10.83
C GLY A 3 -15.95 3.36 -10.47
N TYR A 4 -14.63 3.30 -10.66
CA TYR A 4 -13.71 4.43 -10.54
C TYR A 4 -14.08 5.55 -11.53
N ARG A 5 -14.96 6.47 -11.11
CA ARG A 5 -15.40 7.60 -11.93
C ARG A 5 -14.91 8.89 -11.32
N ILE A 6 -14.22 9.67 -12.14
CA ILE A 6 -13.81 11.03 -11.78
C ILE A 6 -15.07 11.87 -11.56
N GLN A 7 -15.12 12.59 -10.44
CA GLN A 7 -16.20 13.48 -10.00
C GLN A 7 -15.82 14.96 -10.22
N GLY A 8 -16.81 15.86 -10.21
CA GLY A 8 -16.55 17.31 -10.39
C GLY A 8 -16.10 17.68 -11.80
N LYS A 9 -16.60 16.98 -12.82
CA LYS A 9 -16.19 17.20 -14.24
C LYS A 9 -16.80 18.45 -14.88
N ASN A 10 -17.82 19.03 -14.26
CA ASN A 10 -18.49 20.26 -14.70
C ASN A 10 -18.87 21.10 -13.48
N ALA A 11 -19.30 22.35 -13.72
CA ALA A 11 -19.64 23.29 -12.66
C ALA A 11 -20.73 22.74 -11.72
N ASP A 12 -21.86 22.26 -12.27
CA ASP A 12 -22.98 21.76 -11.47
C ASP A 12 -22.57 20.62 -10.53
N SER A 13 -21.82 19.63 -11.01
CA SER A 13 -21.32 18.53 -10.17
C SER A 13 -20.25 18.97 -9.18
N GLY A 14 -19.47 20.01 -9.51
CA GLY A 14 -18.47 20.58 -8.61
C GLY A 14 -19.12 21.37 -7.47
N GLU A 15 -20.16 22.15 -7.76
CA GLU A 15 -20.94 22.90 -6.77
C GLU A 15 -21.58 21.95 -5.75
N LEU A 16 -22.20 20.86 -6.20
CA LEU A 16 -22.74 19.83 -5.31
C LEU A 16 -21.69 19.27 -4.35
N LEU A 17 -20.48 18.98 -4.83
CA LEU A 17 -19.40 18.46 -3.98
C LEU A 17 -18.90 19.49 -2.96
N VAL A 18 -18.94 20.77 -3.29
CA VAL A 18 -18.60 21.85 -2.35
C VAL A 18 -19.66 21.97 -1.26
N GLU A 19 -20.94 21.90 -1.61
CA GLU A 19 -22.04 21.92 -0.65
C GLU A 19 -22.05 20.66 0.25
N ASP A 20 -21.74 19.49 -0.31
CA ASP A 20 -21.57 18.26 0.47
C ASP A 20 -20.43 18.40 1.49
N ALA A 21 -19.29 18.99 1.09
CA ALA A 21 -18.16 19.20 2.00
C ALA A 21 -18.49 20.16 3.14
N LYS A 22 -19.21 21.26 2.86
CA LYS A 22 -19.72 22.18 3.90
C LYS A 22 -20.69 21.47 4.86
N SER A 23 -21.59 20.66 4.32
CA SER A 23 -22.57 19.92 5.11
C SER A 23 -21.89 18.92 6.06
N LEU A 24 -20.82 18.26 5.61
CA LEU A 24 -20.00 17.39 6.46
C LEU A 24 -19.30 18.18 7.58
N GLU A 25 -18.74 19.34 7.26
CA GLU A 25 -18.14 20.22 8.26
C GLU A 25 -19.16 20.69 9.30
N GLU A 26 -20.34 21.13 8.88
CA GLU A 26 -21.44 21.53 9.78
C GLU A 26 -21.89 20.37 10.68
N ALA A 27 -21.82 19.13 10.19
CA ALA A 27 -22.08 17.92 10.97
C ALA A 27 -20.96 17.60 12.00
N GLY A 28 -19.85 18.36 12.00
CA GLY A 28 -18.78 18.26 12.99
C GLY A 28 -17.71 17.22 12.68
N VAL A 29 -17.51 16.85 11.42
CA VAL A 29 -16.37 15.99 11.05
C VAL A 29 -15.04 16.68 11.36
N PHE A 30 -14.00 15.92 11.69
CA PHE A 30 -12.68 16.48 11.98
C PHE A 30 -11.79 16.61 10.72
N GLY A 31 -12.24 16.10 9.57
CA GLY A 31 -11.51 16.11 8.30
C GLY A 31 -12.27 15.37 7.20
N ILE A 32 -11.87 15.59 5.94
CA ILE A 32 -12.58 15.08 4.76
C ILE A 32 -11.58 14.44 3.79
N VAL A 33 -11.87 13.22 3.33
CA VAL A 33 -11.12 12.57 2.25
C VAL A 33 -11.79 12.88 0.91
N LEU A 34 -11.01 13.43 -0.03
CA LEU A 34 -11.45 13.72 -1.39
C LEU A 34 -10.87 12.68 -2.33
N GLU A 35 -11.72 11.80 -2.87
CA GLU A 35 -11.31 10.71 -3.77
C GLU A 35 -11.80 10.96 -5.21
N MET A 36 -10.88 10.89 -6.17
CA MET A 36 -11.19 10.97 -7.60
C MET A 36 -11.95 12.26 -8.00
N ILE A 37 -11.65 13.38 -7.36
CA ILE A 37 -12.24 14.70 -7.66
C ILE A 37 -11.28 15.49 -8.57
N THR A 38 -11.80 16.29 -9.50
CA THR A 38 -10.95 17.21 -10.30
C THR A 38 -10.13 18.16 -9.41
N GLU A 39 -8.90 18.50 -9.83
CA GLU A 39 -7.98 19.34 -9.03
C GLU A 39 -8.58 20.70 -8.70
N GLU A 40 -9.36 21.28 -9.63
CA GLU A 40 -10.04 22.56 -9.47
C GLU A 40 -11.09 22.52 -8.36
N VAL A 41 -11.92 21.47 -8.32
CA VAL A 41 -12.97 21.30 -7.30
C VAL A 41 -12.35 20.96 -5.95
N ALA A 42 -11.36 20.06 -5.91
CA ALA A 42 -10.67 19.72 -4.66
C ALA A 42 -9.97 20.94 -4.04
N ARG A 43 -9.36 21.80 -4.88
CA ARG A 43 -8.80 23.09 -4.43
C ARG A 43 -9.88 24.02 -3.88
N MET A 44 -11.05 24.07 -4.50
CA MET A 44 -12.16 24.91 -4.03
C MET A 44 -12.67 24.42 -2.68
N ILE A 45 -12.90 23.11 -2.53
CA ILE A 45 -13.33 22.50 -1.26
C ILE A 45 -12.32 22.81 -0.16
N THR A 46 -11.03 22.55 -0.39
CA THR A 46 -9.96 22.78 0.61
C THR A 46 -9.86 24.24 1.05
N LYS A 47 -10.17 25.21 0.17
CA LYS A 47 -10.23 26.62 0.55
C LYS A 47 -11.51 27.03 1.27
N THR A 48 -12.56 26.23 1.17
CA THR A 48 -13.91 26.57 1.65
C THR A 48 -14.15 26.06 3.06
N VAL A 49 -13.75 24.82 3.34
CA VAL A 49 -13.90 24.22 4.67
C VAL A 49 -12.69 24.55 5.55
N SER A 50 -12.89 24.60 6.86
CA SER A 50 -11.83 24.83 7.86
C SER A 50 -11.16 23.54 8.36
N VAL A 51 -11.82 22.40 8.17
CA VAL A 51 -11.27 21.07 8.53
C VAL A 51 -10.28 20.57 7.48
N PRO A 52 -9.23 19.81 7.86
CA PRO A 52 -8.24 19.30 6.91
C PRO A 52 -8.84 18.42 5.81
N THR A 53 -8.39 18.63 4.57
CA THR A 53 -8.71 17.76 3.43
C THR A 53 -7.56 16.83 3.06
N ILE A 54 -7.87 15.57 2.75
CA ILE A 54 -6.89 14.55 2.35
C ILE A 54 -7.23 14.05 0.94
N GLY A 55 -6.34 14.29 -0.02
CA GLY A 55 -6.55 13.91 -1.41
C GLY A 55 -6.08 12.49 -1.73
N ILE A 56 -6.88 11.75 -2.50
CA ILE A 56 -6.44 10.55 -3.23
C ILE A 56 -6.97 10.61 -4.66
N GLY A 57 -6.07 10.88 -5.61
CA GLY A 57 -6.47 11.18 -6.98
C GLY A 57 -7.27 12.48 -7.13
N SER A 58 -7.05 13.45 -6.23
CA SER A 58 -7.78 14.73 -6.17
C SER A 58 -6.88 15.96 -6.32
N GLY A 59 -5.78 15.82 -7.05
CA GLY A 59 -4.83 16.90 -7.30
C GLY A 59 -4.00 17.30 -6.07
N ARG A 60 -3.17 18.32 -6.26
CA ARG A 60 -2.11 18.68 -5.31
C ARG A 60 -2.52 19.65 -4.19
N TYR A 61 -3.74 20.18 -4.25
CA TYR A 61 -4.17 21.31 -3.41
C TYR A 61 -5.00 20.92 -2.18
N CYS A 62 -5.10 19.63 -1.86
CA CYS A 62 -5.57 19.18 -0.54
C CYS A 62 -4.48 19.39 0.52
N ASP A 63 -4.85 19.49 1.80
CA ASP A 63 -3.89 19.72 2.89
C ASP A 63 -2.95 18.52 3.12
N GLY A 64 -3.44 17.32 2.84
CA GLY A 64 -2.68 16.08 2.85
C GLY A 64 -2.97 15.19 1.66
N GLN A 65 -2.22 14.10 1.56
CA GLN A 65 -2.37 13.10 0.50
C GLN A 65 -2.36 11.70 1.10
N VAL A 66 -3.15 10.80 0.53
CA VAL A 66 -3.18 9.39 0.88
C VAL A 66 -3.10 8.53 -0.39
N LEU A 67 -2.36 7.43 -0.30
CA LEU A 67 -2.26 6.41 -1.35
C LEU A 67 -2.27 5.03 -0.69
N VAL A 68 -2.71 4.01 -1.44
CA VAL A 68 -2.64 2.62 -0.98
C VAL A 68 -1.18 2.17 -1.00
N LEU A 69 -0.71 1.61 0.11
CA LEU A 69 0.68 1.17 0.29
C LEU A 69 1.14 0.22 -0.83
N HIS A 70 0.29 -0.74 -1.21
CA HIS A 70 0.59 -1.72 -2.25
C HIS A 70 0.80 -1.08 -3.63
N ASP A 71 0.11 0.01 -3.93
CA ASP A 71 0.22 0.73 -5.21
C ASP A 71 1.55 1.48 -5.27
N ILE A 72 1.93 2.16 -4.18
CA ILE A 72 3.21 2.89 -4.12
C ILE A 72 4.41 1.94 -4.07
N LEU A 73 4.25 0.75 -3.46
CA LEU A 73 5.28 -0.28 -3.46
C LEU A 73 5.27 -1.14 -4.72
N GLY A 74 4.26 -1.00 -5.58
CA GLY A 74 4.16 -1.77 -6.81
C GLY A 74 4.07 -3.28 -6.57
N LEU A 75 3.31 -3.70 -5.56
CA LEU A 75 3.11 -5.13 -5.26
C LEU A 75 2.23 -5.82 -6.32
N TYR A 76 1.31 -5.08 -6.93
CA TYR A 76 0.39 -5.60 -7.95
C TYR A 76 0.71 -5.01 -9.33
N PRO A 77 1.49 -5.71 -10.18
CA PRO A 77 1.98 -5.13 -11.44
C PRO A 77 0.89 -4.97 -12.52
N ARG A 78 -0.28 -5.62 -12.35
CA ARG A 78 -1.35 -5.61 -13.36
C ARG A 78 -2.29 -4.42 -13.27
N PHE A 79 -2.34 -3.74 -12.13
CA PHE A 79 -3.21 -2.59 -11.93
C PHE A 79 -2.49 -1.55 -11.09
N VAL A 80 -2.25 -0.39 -11.69
CA VAL A 80 -1.74 0.80 -11.00
C VAL A 80 -2.73 1.93 -11.28
N PRO A 81 -3.41 2.48 -10.26
CA PRO A 81 -4.29 3.63 -10.47
C PRO A 81 -3.51 4.78 -11.12
N LYS A 82 -4.13 5.49 -12.06
CA LYS A 82 -3.46 6.58 -12.80
C LYS A 82 -2.90 7.69 -11.90
N PHE A 83 -3.50 7.89 -10.74
CA PHE A 83 -3.08 8.90 -9.76
C PHE A 83 -1.97 8.42 -8.81
N ALA A 84 -1.72 7.11 -8.75
CA ALA A 84 -0.72 6.55 -7.85
C ALA A 84 0.66 6.58 -8.54
N LYS A 85 1.66 7.15 -7.87
CA LYS A 85 3.06 7.00 -8.26
C LYS A 85 3.62 5.72 -7.65
N ARG A 86 4.15 4.83 -8.50
CA ARG A 86 4.96 3.69 -8.08
C ARG A 86 6.37 4.16 -7.70
N TYR A 87 6.81 3.86 -6.48
CA TYR A 87 8.15 4.19 -5.97
C TYR A 87 9.12 3.02 -6.07
N THR A 88 8.64 1.78 -6.09
CA THR A 88 9.48 0.58 -6.26
C THR A 88 8.73 -0.54 -6.97
N ASP A 89 9.47 -1.56 -7.45
CA ASP A 89 8.93 -2.80 -7.99
C ASP A 89 9.07 -3.95 -6.98
N LEU A 90 8.28 -3.87 -5.91
CA LEU A 90 8.33 -4.88 -4.84
C LEU A 90 7.90 -6.26 -5.33
N ALA A 91 7.00 -6.35 -6.32
CA ALA A 91 6.61 -7.62 -6.91
C ALA A 91 7.81 -8.37 -7.51
N SER A 92 8.64 -7.69 -8.30
CA SER A 92 9.86 -8.27 -8.87
C SER A 92 10.88 -8.61 -7.79
N THR A 93 11.06 -7.75 -6.79
CA THR A 93 11.96 -8.00 -5.66
C THR A 93 11.56 -9.26 -4.89
N ILE A 94 10.29 -9.39 -4.51
CA ILE A 94 9.76 -10.57 -3.80
C ILE A 94 9.92 -11.82 -4.66
N LYS A 95 9.57 -11.74 -5.95
CA LYS A 95 9.70 -12.87 -6.88
C LYS A 95 11.15 -13.34 -6.98
N GLY A 96 12.10 -12.41 -7.06
CA GLY A 96 13.54 -12.70 -7.07
C GLY A 96 13.97 -13.44 -5.80
N ALA A 97 13.68 -12.87 -4.63
CA ALA A 97 14.05 -13.46 -3.34
C ALA A 97 13.47 -14.86 -3.13
N VAL A 98 12.18 -15.07 -3.47
CA VAL A 98 11.53 -16.38 -3.34
C VAL A 98 12.11 -17.39 -4.34
N THR A 99 12.45 -16.95 -5.55
CA THR A 99 13.07 -17.81 -6.56
C THR A 99 14.47 -18.26 -6.14
N GLU A 100 15.25 -17.32 -5.61
CA GLU A 100 16.59 -17.59 -5.07
C GLU A 100 16.51 -18.57 -3.91
N TYR A 101 15.71 -18.29 -2.88
CA TYR A 101 15.46 -19.20 -1.77
C TYR A 101 15.07 -20.60 -2.23
N ALA A 102 14.11 -20.71 -3.15
CA ALA A 102 13.67 -22.00 -3.67
C ALA A 102 14.77 -22.73 -4.46
N SER A 103 15.68 -22.00 -5.12
CA SER A 103 16.86 -22.57 -5.76
C SER A 103 17.86 -23.09 -4.72
N GLU A 104 18.13 -22.29 -3.67
CA GLU A 104 19.06 -22.65 -2.60
C GLU A 104 18.64 -23.90 -1.83
N VAL A 105 17.34 -24.03 -1.53
CA VAL A 105 16.79 -25.24 -0.92
C VAL A 105 16.95 -26.45 -1.83
N ARG A 106 16.60 -26.33 -3.12
CA ARG A 106 16.67 -27.46 -4.07
C ARG A 106 18.11 -27.93 -4.32
N ARG A 107 19.08 -27.02 -4.29
CA ARG A 107 20.51 -27.35 -4.47
C ARG A 107 21.23 -27.70 -3.17
N GLY A 108 20.54 -27.66 -2.03
CA GLY A 108 21.13 -27.91 -0.71
C GLY A 108 22.11 -26.84 -0.24
N ALA A 109 22.06 -25.61 -0.79
CA ALA A 109 22.87 -24.49 -0.33
C ALA A 109 22.26 -23.80 0.90
N PHE A 110 20.95 -23.86 1.06
CA PHE A 110 20.25 -23.43 2.26
C PHE A 110 19.54 -24.63 2.92
N PRO A 111 19.58 -24.77 4.26
CA PRO A 111 20.34 -23.94 5.21
C PRO A 111 21.86 -24.16 5.10
N GLU A 112 22.65 -23.10 5.33
CA GLU A 112 24.09 -23.22 5.55
C GLU A 112 24.41 -23.35 7.04
N GLU A 113 25.69 -23.54 7.37
CA GLU A 113 26.18 -23.73 8.74
C GLU A 113 25.68 -22.67 9.75
N LYS A 114 25.61 -21.38 9.36
CA LYS A 114 25.12 -20.32 10.28
C LYS A 114 23.61 -20.41 10.54
N ASN A 115 22.86 -21.15 9.73
CA ASN A 115 21.42 -21.30 9.81
C ASN A 115 20.99 -22.59 10.52
N VAL A 116 21.94 -23.40 10.98
CA VAL A 116 21.65 -24.64 11.72
C VAL A 116 22.02 -24.49 13.19
N PHE A 117 21.20 -25.06 14.05
CA PHE A 117 21.56 -25.28 15.46
C PHE A 117 22.24 -26.63 15.59
N LYS A 118 23.35 -26.68 16.32
CA LYS A 118 24.11 -27.91 16.58
C LYS A 118 23.84 -28.43 17.97
N MET A 119 23.73 -29.74 18.07
CA MET A 119 23.80 -30.45 19.35
C MET A 119 25.26 -30.46 19.82
N ASP A 120 25.47 -30.45 21.14
CA ASP A 120 26.79 -30.77 21.70
C ASP A 120 27.24 -32.15 21.21
N ASP A 121 28.54 -32.29 20.94
CA ASP A 121 29.10 -33.50 20.36
C ASP A 121 28.82 -34.74 21.22
N ALA A 122 28.86 -34.62 22.55
CA ALA A 122 28.63 -35.74 23.45
C ALA A 122 27.17 -36.23 23.46
N GLU A 123 26.21 -35.31 23.30
CA GLU A 123 24.79 -35.68 23.20
C GLU A 123 24.45 -36.25 21.82
N ARG A 124 25.12 -35.78 20.75
CA ARG A 124 24.98 -36.35 19.40
C ARG A 124 25.44 -37.80 19.37
N ASP A 125 26.60 -38.09 19.97
CA ASP A 125 27.15 -39.46 20.00
C ASP A 125 26.24 -40.42 20.78
N LYS A 126 25.64 -39.95 21.89
CA LYS A 126 24.64 -40.73 22.64
C LYS A 126 23.39 -41.01 21.79
N LEU A 127 22.93 -40.04 21.00
CA LEU A 127 21.78 -40.20 20.11
C LEU A 127 22.06 -41.27 19.05
N ASP A 128 23.23 -41.22 18.41
CA ASP A 128 23.62 -42.18 17.37
C ASP A 128 23.70 -43.62 17.91
N LEU A 129 24.19 -43.81 19.14
CA LEU A 129 24.23 -45.11 19.80
C LEU A 129 22.82 -45.67 20.05
N ARG A 130 21.86 -44.83 20.45
CA ARG A 130 20.47 -45.22 20.72
C ARG A 130 19.71 -45.65 19.47
N GLN A 131 20.07 -45.15 18.28
CA GLN A 131 19.40 -45.48 17.02
C GLN A 131 19.94 -46.76 16.35
N LYS A 132 21.08 -47.28 16.80
CA LYS A 132 21.70 -48.52 16.28
C LYS A 132 21.27 -49.79 17.05
N SER A 133 20.51 -49.63 18.13
CA SER A 133 19.98 -50.72 18.98
C SER A 133 18.55 -51.06 18.60
#